data_AF-A0A369QHP1-F1
#
_entry.id   AF-A0A369QHP1-F1
#
_cell.length_a   1.000
_cell.length_b   1.000
_cell.length_c   1.000
_cell.angle_alpha   90.00
_cell.angle_beta   90.00
_cell.angle_gamma   90.00
#
_symmetry.space_group_name_H-M   'P 1'
#
loop_
_entity.id
_entity.type
_entity.pdbx_description
1 polymer ?
#
loop_
_entity_poly.entity_id
_entity_poly.type
_entity_poly.pdbx_seq_one_letter_code
_entity_poly.pdbx_strand_id
1 'polypeptide(L)'
;MLKALAQFTRTLVSTNSPYDKFRAGQANLTVEELEGMQLFITHPDPGRNLRGGNCGDCHGSDFFTLQQFHNNGLDATFADKGRGAVTGKATDDGKFKAPSLRNIAVTAPYMHDGRFKSLEEVLDHYNDHINYASPNLDPLILEASNQVKGKSLELTPQEKTKIITFLKTLTDETFLQDERFSEITTP
;
A
#
# COMPACT_ATOMS: atom_id res chain seq x y z
N MET A 1 18.64 -17.68 -20.31
CA MET A 1 18.30 -17.37 -18.90
C MET A 1 17.33 -16.20 -18.77
N LEU A 2 17.72 -14.94 -19.07
CA LEU A 2 16.85 -13.75 -18.87
C LEU A 2 15.46 -13.85 -19.53
N LYS A 3 15.39 -14.34 -20.78
CA LYS A 3 14.09 -14.55 -21.47
C LYS A 3 13.19 -15.56 -20.76
N ALA A 4 13.75 -16.64 -20.22
CA ALA A 4 12.98 -17.67 -19.52
C ALA A 4 12.44 -17.12 -18.19
N LEU A 5 13.29 -16.43 -17.41
CA LEU A 5 12.86 -15.78 -16.18
C LEU A 5 11.76 -14.74 -16.44
N ALA A 6 11.93 -13.89 -17.45
CA ALA A 6 10.91 -12.89 -17.80
C ALA A 6 9.59 -13.52 -18.30
N GLN A 7 9.61 -14.71 -18.88
CA GLN A 7 8.38 -15.45 -19.22
C GLN A 7 7.75 -16.04 -17.96
N PHE A 8 8.54 -16.66 -17.09
CA PHE A 8 8.06 -17.20 -15.81
C PHE A 8 7.45 -16.12 -14.90
N THR A 9 8.09 -14.96 -14.72
CA THR A 9 7.52 -13.86 -13.94
C THR A 9 6.18 -13.38 -14.50
N ARG A 10 5.97 -13.46 -15.81
CA ARG A 10 4.68 -13.10 -16.44
C ARG A 10 3.57 -14.12 -16.18
N THR A 11 3.89 -15.34 -15.74
CA THR A 11 2.89 -16.32 -15.32
C THR A 11 2.47 -16.16 -13.86
N LEU A 12 3.22 -15.37 -13.07
CA LEU A 12 2.90 -15.10 -11.66
C LEU A 12 1.76 -14.07 -11.56
N VAL A 13 0.55 -14.53 -11.84
CA VAL A 13 -0.67 -13.71 -11.86
C VAL A 13 -1.52 -14.05 -10.63
N SER A 14 -1.73 -13.06 -9.76
CA SER A 14 -2.56 -13.14 -8.57
C SER A 14 -3.82 -12.30 -8.77
N THR A 15 -4.93 -12.97 -9.07
CA THR A 15 -6.21 -12.35 -9.47
C THR A 15 -7.43 -13.14 -8.97
N ASN A 16 -7.30 -13.93 -7.90
CA ASN A 16 -8.39 -14.72 -7.32
C ASN A 16 -8.60 -14.47 -5.81
N SER A 17 -8.18 -13.30 -5.31
CA SER A 17 -8.40 -12.91 -3.92
C SER A 17 -9.90 -12.70 -3.62
N PRO A 18 -10.32 -12.63 -2.33
CA PRO A 18 -11.69 -12.24 -1.98
C PRO A 18 -12.14 -10.92 -2.62
N TYR A 19 -11.25 -9.92 -2.69
CA TYR A 19 -11.50 -8.67 -3.42
C TYR A 19 -11.74 -8.90 -4.93
N ASP A 20 -10.94 -9.74 -5.58
CA ASP A 20 -11.11 -10.03 -7.01
C ASP A 20 -12.47 -10.69 -7.29
N LYS A 21 -12.87 -11.64 -6.44
CA LYS A 21 -14.19 -12.29 -6.54
C LYS A 21 -15.32 -11.32 -6.30
N PHE A 22 -15.17 -10.38 -5.36
CA PHE A 22 -16.12 -9.30 -5.15
C PHE A 22 -16.25 -8.39 -6.38
N ARG A 23 -15.12 -7.98 -6.97
CA ARG A 23 -15.11 -7.16 -8.20
C ARG A 23 -15.74 -7.87 -9.40
N ALA A 24 -15.61 -9.20 -9.45
CA ALA A 24 -16.24 -10.04 -10.47
C ALA A 24 -17.73 -10.37 -10.20
N GLY A 25 -18.30 -9.92 -9.08
CA GLY A 25 -19.68 -10.25 -8.68
C GLY A 25 -19.89 -11.71 -8.26
N GLN A 26 -18.81 -12.41 -7.93
CA GLN A 26 -18.79 -13.83 -7.57
C GLN A 26 -18.88 -14.08 -6.06
N ALA A 27 -18.59 -13.06 -5.25
CA ALA A 27 -18.67 -13.10 -3.80
C ALA A 27 -19.02 -11.71 -3.25
N ASN A 28 -19.47 -11.66 -1.99
CA ASN A 28 -19.67 -10.40 -1.27
C ASN A 28 -18.60 -10.24 -0.21
N LEU A 29 -18.12 -9.01 -0.04
CA LEU A 29 -17.36 -8.62 1.15
C LEU A 29 -18.31 -8.44 2.33
N THR A 30 -17.81 -8.68 3.53
CA THR A 30 -18.48 -8.36 4.79
C THR A 30 -18.65 -6.84 4.94
N VAL A 31 -19.52 -6.42 5.86
CA VAL A 31 -19.73 -5.00 6.15
C VAL A 31 -18.41 -4.32 6.58
N GLU A 32 -17.62 -4.98 7.43
CA GLU A 32 -16.35 -4.42 7.90
C GLU A 32 -15.31 -4.27 6.79
N GLU A 33 -15.24 -5.24 5.87
CA GLU A 33 -14.36 -5.18 4.70
C GLU A 33 -14.78 -4.08 3.73
N LEU A 34 -16.08 -3.87 3.52
CA LEU A 34 -16.61 -2.79 2.68
C LEU A 34 -16.34 -1.41 3.30
N GLU A 35 -16.55 -1.26 4.60
CA GLU A 35 -16.23 -0.02 5.32
C GLU A 35 -14.72 0.26 5.29
N GLY A 36 -13.90 -0.78 5.46
CA GLY A 36 -12.44 -0.72 5.31
C GLY A 36 -12.01 -0.29 3.91
N MET A 37 -12.63 -0.86 2.87
CA MET A 37 -12.42 -0.48 1.48
C MET A 37 -12.77 0.99 1.26
N GLN A 38 -13.92 1.44 1.77
CA GLN A 38 -14.35 2.83 1.64
C GLN A 38 -13.37 3.78 2.32
N LEU A 39 -12.95 3.48 3.56
CA LEU A 39 -11.94 4.26 4.26
C LEU A 39 -10.64 4.32 3.48
N PHE A 40 -10.17 3.18 2.97
CA PHE A 40 -8.92 3.08 2.21
C PHE A 40 -8.92 3.96 0.94
N ILE A 41 -9.99 3.92 0.13
CA ILE A 41 -10.04 4.67 -1.14
C ILE A 41 -10.38 6.14 -0.96
N THR A 42 -10.92 6.54 0.19
CA THR A 42 -11.43 7.90 0.40
C THR A 42 -10.30 8.86 0.73
N HIS A 43 -10.18 9.91 -0.08
CA HIS A 43 -9.47 11.12 0.31
C HIS A 43 -10.28 11.85 1.39
N PRO A 44 -9.72 12.10 2.58
CA PRO A 44 -10.47 12.71 3.68
C PRO A 44 -10.83 14.17 3.37
N ASP A 45 -12.08 14.56 3.63
CA ASP A 45 -12.56 15.94 3.52
C ASP A 45 -13.32 16.32 4.81
N PRO A 46 -12.62 16.93 5.79
CA PRO A 46 -13.22 17.31 7.06
C PRO A 46 -14.25 18.44 6.91
N GLY A 47 -14.19 19.24 5.82
CA GLY A 47 -15.19 20.26 5.53
C GLY A 47 -16.55 19.67 5.16
N ARG A 48 -16.56 18.42 4.67
CA ARG A 48 -17.76 17.63 4.35
C ARG A 48 -18.06 16.52 5.35
N ASN A 49 -17.32 16.46 6.45
CA ASN A 49 -17.36 15.36 7.42
C ASN A 49 -17.14 13.98 6.77
N LEU A 50 -16.31 13.94 5.73
CA LEU A 50 -15.95 12.71 5.02
C LEU A 50 -14.61 12.20 5.56
N ARG A 51 -14.63 11.03 6.18
CA ARG A 51 -13.43 10.41 6.74
C ARG A 51 -12.79 9.42 5.76
N GLY A 52 -11.46 9.34 5.76
CA GLY A 52 -10.71 8.50 4.84
C GLY A 52 -9.23 8.33 5.24
N GLY A 53 -8.58 7.33 4.64
CA GLY A 53 -7.17 7.01 4.83
C GLY A 53 -6.26 7.51 3.71
N ASN A 54 -6.82 8.12 2.67
CA ASN A 54 -6.10 8.65 1.51
C ASN A 54 -5.24 7.64 0.73
N CYS A 55 -5.44 6.34 0.93
CA CYS A 55 -4.55 5.32 0.40
C CYS A 55 -4.73 5.13 -1.12
N GLY A 56 -5.97 5.32 -1.61
CA GLY A 56 -6.33 5.18 -3.03
C GLY A 56 -5.62 6.16 -3.98
N ASP A 57 -5.15 7.31 -3.48
CA ASP A 57 -4.47 8.33 -4.30
C ASP A 57 -3.08 7.85 -4.79
N CYS A 58 -2.48 6.86 -4.11
CA CYS A 58 -1.21 6.23 -4.51
C CYS A 58 -1.40 4.75 -4.87
N HIS A 59 -2.28 4.05 -4.14
CA HIS A 59 -2.57 2.63 -4.25
C HIS A 59 -3.95 2.37 -4.89
N GLY A 60 -4.31 3.17 -5.89
CA GLY A 60 -5.55 3.00 -6.66
C GLY A 60 -5.43 1.96 -7.78
N SER A 61 -6.46 1.87 -8.61
CA SER A 61 -6.63 0.87 -9.68
C SER A 61 -6.81 -0.57 -9.17
N ASP A 62 -7.16 -1.50 -10.07
CA ASP A 62 -7.32 -2.92 -9.75
C ASP A 62 -5.97 -3.58 -9.34
N PHE A 63 -4.84 -2.91 -9.58
CA PHE A 63 -3.50 -3.36 -9.16
C PHE A 63 -3.04 -2.79 -7.82
N PHE A 64 -3.80 -1.87 -7.20
CA PHE A 64 -3.43 -1.18 -5.96
C PHE A 64 -2.08 -0.46 -6.03
N THR A 65 -1.80 0.13 -7.19
CA THR A 65 -0.63 0.97 -7.46
C THR A 65 -0.88 1.79 -8.72
N LEU A 66 -0.53 3.07 -8.68
CA LEU A 66 -0.51 3.94 -9.85
C LEU A 66 0.87 3.99 -10.55
N GLN A 67 1.82 3.18 -10.09
CA GLN A 67 3.20 3.11 -10.60
C GLN A 67 3.96 4.46 -10.52
N GLN A 68 3.51 5.34 -9.62
CA GLN A 68 4.10 6.63 -9.32
C GLN A 68 5.10 6.53 -8.17
N PHE A 69 5.90 7.58 -7.99
CA PHE A 69 6.99 7.64 -7.02
C PHE A 69 6.71 8.74 -6.00
N HIS A 70 6.73 8.36 -4.72
CA HIS A 70 6.35 9.23 -3.62
C HIS A 70 7.39 9.14 -2.50
N ASN A 71 7.51 10.22 -1.73
CA ASN A 71 8.17 10.20 -0.43
C ASN A 71 7.08 10.26 0.63
N ASN A 72 6.98 9.23 1.45
CA ASN A 72 5.98 9.11 2.51
C ASN A 72 6.51 9.54 3.89
N GLY A 73 7.62 10.27 3.94
CA GLY A 73 8.14 10.85 5.18
C GLY A 73 8.79 9.86 6.14
N LEU A 74 9.32 8.73 5.66
CA LEU A 74 10.04 7.76 6.52
C LEU A 74 11.30 8.35 7.16
N ASP A 75 12.04 9.19 6.44
CA ASP A 75 13.34 9.70 6.87
C ASP A 75 13.50 11.20 6.57
N ALA A 76 14.17 11.94 7.45
CA ALA A 76 14.58 13.33 7.16
C ALA A 76 15.87 13.42 6.33
N THR A 77 16.66 12.34 6.33
CA THR A 77 17.93 12.24 5.62
C THR A 77 18.02 10.88 4.96
N PHE A 78 18.29 10.86 3.66
CA PHE A 78 18.21 9.64 2.85
C PHE A 78 19.56 8.94 2.74
N ALA A 79 19.68 7.76 3.35
CA ALA A 79 20.79 6.85 3.09
C ALA A 79 20.64 6.20 1.69
N ASP A 80 19.42 5.76 1.35
CA ASP A 80 19.02 5.39 0.00
C ASP A 80 18.22 6.53 -0.63
N LYS A 81 18.72 7.06 -1.75
CA LYS A 81 18.06 8.16 -2.49
C LYS A 81 16.86 7.70 -3.31
N GLY A 82 16.63 6.40 -3.45
CA GLY A 82 15.54 5.86 -4.27
C GLY A 82 15.62 6.35 -5.71
N ARG A 83 14.53 6.94 -6.20
CA ARG A 83 14.46 7.50 -7.57
C ARG A 83 15.57 8.50 -7.87
N GLY A 84 15.99 9.31 -6.89
CA GLY A 84 17.05 10.30 -7.06
C GLY A 84 18.40 9.70 -7.45
N ALA A 85 18.71 8.48 -7.02
CA ALA A 85 19.94 7.78 -7.45
C ALA A 85 19.93 7.42 -8.94
N VAL A 86 18.74 7.27 -9.53
CA VAL A 86 18.57 6.93 -10.95
C VAL A 86 18.50 8.19 -11.82
N THR A 87 17.78 9.22 -11.37
CA THR A 87 17.54 10.43 -12.16
C THR A 87 18.63 11.49 -11.98
N GLY A 88 19.38 11.45 -10.87
CA GLY A 88 20.36 12.45 -10.50
C GLY A 88 19.76 13.78 -10.00
N LYS A 89 18.44 13.87 -9.85
CA LYS A 89 17.74 15.08 -9.42
C LYS A 89 17.47 15.05 -7.92
N ALA A 90 17.94 16.05 -7.19
CA ALA A 90 17.70 16.18 -5.74
C ALA A 90 16.21 16.23 -5.37
N THR A 91 15.34 16.70 -6.27
CA THR A 91 13.87 16.72 -6.08
C THR A 91 13.23 15.32 -6.12
N ASP A 92 13.98 14.31 -6.53
CA ASP A 92 13.55 12.90 -6.55
C ASP A 92 14.17 12.07 -5.42
N ASP A 93 15.07 12.66 -4.61
CA ASP A 93 15.68 11.98 -3.47
C ASP A 93 14.60 11.58 -2.45
N GLY A 94 14.67 10.33 -1.97
CA GLY A 94 13.73 9.76 -1.02
C GLY A 94 12.40 9.27 -1.63
N LYS A 95 12.22 9.40 -2.95
CA LYS A 95 11.00 8.90 -3.61
C LYS A 95 11.14 7.44 -4.04
N PHE A 96 10.16 6.63 -3.66
CA PHE A 96 10.07 5.23 -4.03
C PHE A 96 8.76 4.95 -4.76
N LYS A 97 8.77 3.95 -5.64
CA LYS A 97 7.56 3.53 -6.34
C LYS A 97 6.55 2.99 -5.32
N ALA A 98 5.30 3.48 -5.34
CA ALA A 98 4.23 2.87 -4.55
C ALA A 98 4.04 1.40 -4.99
N PRO A 99 4.28 0.40 -4.12
CA PRO A 99 4.13 -1.00 -4.50
C PRO A 99 2.66 -1.35 -4.74
N SER A 100 2.41 -2.45 -5.46
CA SER A 100 1.09 -3.09 -5.42
C SER A 100 0.82 -3.59 -4.01
N LEU A 101 -0.42 -3.49 -3.55
CA LEU A 101 -0.85 -4.06 -2.26
C LEU A 101 -1.47 -5.46 -2.38
N ARG A 102 -1.43 -6.09 -3.56
CA ARG A 102 -1.81 -7.50 -3.69
C ARG A 102 -0.89 -8.36 -2.83
N ASN A 103 -1.47 -9.27 -2.04
CA ASN A 103 -0.77 -10.10 -1.06
C ASN A 103 -0.02 -9.30 0.02
N ILE A 104 -0.41 -8.06 0.31
CA ILE A 104 0.27 -7.24 1.31
C ILE A 104 0.29 -7.90 2.69
N ALA A 105 -0.78 -8.61 3.07
CA ALA A 105 -0.88 -9.24 4.38
C ALA A 105 0.15 -10.37 4.63
N VAL A 106 0.82 -10.85 3.58
CA VAL A 106 1.76 -11.99 3.64
C VAL A 106 3.16 -11.65 3.10
N THR A 107 3.46 -10.36 2.94
CA THR A 107 4.74 -9.88 2.35
C THR A 107 5.55 -9.00 3.30
N ALA A 108 5.29 -9.13 4.61
CA ALA A 108 6.15 -8.53 5.63
C ALA A 108 7.62 -8.99 5.49
N PRO A 109 8.59 -8.15 5.88
CA PRO A 109 8.43 -6.81 6.43
C PRO A 109 8.14 -5.73 5.35
N TYR A 110 7.71 -4.55 5.79
CA TYR A 110 7.19 -3.48 4.94
C TYR A 110 8.15 -2.29 4.80
N MET A 111 7.85 -1.44 3.82
CA MET A 111 8.67 -0.32 3.34
C MET A 111 9.89 -0.76 2.54
N HIS A 112 10.61 0.20 1.95
CA HIS A 112 11.73 -0.07 1.06
C HIS A 112 12.92 -0.74 1.77
N ASP A 113 13.01 -0.59 3.09
CA ASP A 113 14.09 -1.10 3.94
C ASP A 113 13.62 -2.15 4.95
N GLY A 114 12.35 -2.55 4.91
CA GLY A 114 11.81 -3.60 5.78
C GLY A 114 11.73 -3.23 7.26
N ARG A 115 11.71 -1.94 7.62
CA ARG A 115 11.74 -1.52 9.04
C ARG A 115 10.48 -1.85 9.82
N PHE A 116 9.33 -2.00 9.14
CA PHE A 116 8.06 -2.32 9.79
C PHE A 116 7.71 -3.80 9.65
N LYS A 117 7.25 -4.40 10.74
CA LYS A 117 6.95 -5.83 10.84
C LYS A 117 5.48 -6.15 10.67
N SER A 118 4.61 -5.15 10.84
CA SER A 118 3.15 -5.33 10.80
C SER A 118 2.45 -4.23 10.00
N LEU A 119 1.22 -4.51 9.56
CA LEU A 119 0.39 -3.51 8.89
C LEU A 119 -0.06 -2.40 9.86
N GLU A 120 -0.14 -2.72 11.15
CA GLU A 120 -0.41 -1.76 12.21
C GLU A 120 0.70 -0.71 12.28
N GLU A 121 1.98 -1.11 12.26
CA GLU A 121 3.11 -0.18 12.23
C GLU A 121 3.10 0.69 10.96
N VAL A 122 2.70 0.12 9.81
CA VAL A 122 2.51 0.87 8.56
C VAL A 122 1.43 1.94 8.71
N LEU A 123 0.26 1.59 9.27
CA LEU A 123 -0.82 2.54 9.47
C LEU A 123 -0.49 3.58 10.54
N ASP A 124 0.23 3.22 11.60
CA ASP A 124 0.73 4.16 12.59
C ASP A 124 1.66 5.18 11.91
N HIS A 125 2.56 4.74 11.02
CA HIS A 125 3.39 5.66 10.25
C HIS A 125 2.58 6.71 9.48
N TYR A 126 1.59 6.27 8.69
CA TYR A 126 0.73 7.19 7.94
C TYR A 126 -0.17 8.05 8.83
N ASN A 127 -0.49 7.57 10.04
CA ASN A 127 -1.40 8.24 10.93
C ASN A 127 -0.72 9.34 11.76
N ASP A 128 0.45 9.07 12.33
CA ASP A 128 1.08 9.95 13.32
C ASP A 128 2.61 10.03 13.28
N HIS A 129 3.33 9.12 12.60
CA HIS A 129 4.81 9.15 12.55
C HIS A 129 5.42 9.74 11.28
N ILE A 130 4.63 10.38 10.41
CA ILE A 130 5.16 11.09 9.24
C ILE A 130 6.20 12.12 9.68
N ASN A 131 7.41 12.04 9.12
CA ASN A 131 8.43 13.05 9.31
C ASN A 131 8.19 14.25 8.38
N TYR A 132 7.53 15.29 8.89
CA TYR A 132 7.26 16.53 8.15
C TYR A 132 8.51 17.35 7.78
N ALA A 133 9.68 17.01 8.34
CA ALA A 133 10.95 17.59 7.92
C ALA A 133 11.61 16.82 6.76
N SER A 134 11.01 15.72 6.30
CA SER A 134 11.47 14.95 5.12
C SER A 134 11.49 15.84 3.87
N PRO A 135 12.66 16.01 3.22
CA PRO A 135 12.74 16.70 1.93
C PRO A 135 11.90 15.96 0.88
N ASN A 136 11.26 16.70 -0.02
CA ASN A 136 10.42 16.12 -1.09
C ASN A 136 9.21 15.30 -0.61
N LEU A 137 8.77 15.46 0.65
CA LEU A 137 7.54 14.87 1.17
C LEU A 137 6.37 15.12 0.21
N ASP A 138 5.62 14.07 -0.09
CA ASP A 138 4.59 14.13 -1.12
C ASP A 138 3.41 15.03 -0.68
N PRO A 139 2.91 15.94 -1.54
CA PRO A 139 1.72 16.74 -1.25
C PRO A 139 0.50 15.93 -0.84
N LEU A 140 0.31 14.72 -1.40
CA LEU A 140 -0.79 13.83 -1.03
C LEU A 140 -0.72 13.40 0.44
N ILE A 141 0.46 13.39 1.06
CA ILE A 141 0.62 13.13 2.49
C ILE A 141 0.37 14.40 3.31
N LEU A 142 0.84 15.55 2.83
CA LEU A 142 0.69 16.85 3.51
C LEU A 142 -0.77 17.29 3.62
N GLU A 143 -1.57 17.00 2.60
CA GLU A 143 -2.96 17.48 2.49
C GLU A 143 -3.97 16.54 3.15
N ALA A 144 -3.56 15.32 3.53
CA ALA A 144 -4.45 14.30 4.05
C ALA A 144 -4.67 14.44 5.57
N SER A 145 -5.88 14.85 5.96
CA SER A 145 -6.28 14.93 7.37
C SER A 145 -7.78 14.75 7.57
N ASN A 146 -8.19 13.96 8.57
CA ASN A 146 -9.59 13.87 8.98
C ASN A 146 -10.05 15.01 9.91
N GLN A 147 -9.19 15.98 10.18
CA GLN A 147 -9.49 17.18 10.98
C GLN A 147 -9.28 18.46 10.17
N VAL A 148 -10.13 19.48 10.40
CA VAL A 148 -10.00 20.80 9.77
C VAL A 148 -8.65 21.43 10.17
N LYS A 149 -7.80 21.71 9.18
CA LYS A 149 -6.42 22.19 9.38
C LYS A 149 -5.52 21.23 10.18
N GLY A 150 -5.89 19.95 10.26
CA GLY A 150 -5.05 18.91 10.84
C GLY A 150 -3.82 18.63 9.97
N LYS A 151 -2.87 17.91 10.56
CA LYS A 151 -1.58 17.56 9.96
C LYS A 151 -1.29 16.06 10.09
N SER A 152 -2.34 15.27 10.17
CA SER A 152 -2.27 13.84 10.43
C SER A 152 -3.60 13.26 9.97
N LEU A 153 -3.60 11.99 9.59
CA LEU A 153 -4.85 11.35 9.22
C LEU A 153 -5.82 11.31 10.39
N GLU A 154 -5.37 11.12 11.64
CA GLU A 154 -6.27 11.04 12.81
C GLU A 154 -7.33 9.93 12.64
N LEU A 155 -6.92 8.79 12.09
CA LEU A 155 -7.70 7.56 12.05
C LEU A 155 -7.85 7.00 13.46
N THR A 156 -9.06 6.60 13.79
CA THR A 156 -9.36 5.89 15.04
C THR A 156 -8.80 4.46 14.99
N PRO A 157 -8.59 3.82 16.15
CA PRO A 157 -8.18 2.41 16.19
C PRO A 157 -9.12 1.49 15.41
N GLN A 158 -10.44 1.76 15.46
CA GLN A 158 -11.42 0.98 14.72
C GLN A 158 -11.29 1.15 13.20
N GLU A 159 -11.01 2.37 12.73
CA GLU A 159 -10.80 2.62 11.29
C GLU A 159 -9.52 1.96 10.79
N LYS A 160 -8.43 2.00 11.57
CA LYS A 160 -7.19 1.26 11.25
C LYS A 160 -7.49 -0.24 11.10
N THR A 161 -8.22 -0.83 12.06
CA THR A 161 -8.63 -2.24 11.99
C THR A 161 -9.44 -2.54 10.73
N LYS A 162 -10.43 -1.71 10.38
CA LYS A 162 -11.24 -1.90 9.16
C LYS A 162 -10.39 -1.86 7.90
N ILE A 163 -9.46 -0.90 7.80
CA ILE A 163 -8.52 -0.82 6.66
C ILE A 163 -7.67 -2.09 6.59
N ILE A 164 -7.12 -2.59 7.70
CA ILE A 164 -6.35 -3.84 7.72
C ILE A 164 -7.21 -5.04 7.32
N THR A 165 -8.45 -5.12 7.79
CA THR A 165 -9.42 -6.14 7.39
C THR A 165 -9.63 -6.10 5.88
N PHE A 166 -9.80 -4.93 5.28
CA PHE A 166 -9.84 -4.78 3.83
C PHE A 166 -8.54 -5.23 3.15
N LEU A 167 -7.36 -4.82 3.63
CA LEU A 167 -6.08 -5.23 3.03
C LEU A 167 -5.88 -6.74 3.02
N LYS A 168 -6.42 -7.48 4.00
CA LYS A 168 -6.40 -8.95 4.02
C LYS A 168 -7.20 -9.56 2.87
N THR A 169 -8.24 -8.90 2.38
CA THR A 169 -9.02 -9.33 1.19
C THR A 169 -8.22 -9.31 -0.12
N LEU A 170 -7.03 -8.69 -0.11
CA LEU A 170 -6.12 -8.62 -1.26
C LEU A 170 -5.17 -9.84 -1.34
N THR A 171 -5.34 -10.82 -0.46
CA THR A 171 -4.54 -12.05 -0.41
C THR A 171 -5.15 -13.13 -1.29
N ASP A 172 -4.39 -13.64 -2.24
CA ASP A 172 -4.81 -14.70 -3.15
C ASP A 172 -4.24 -16.05 -2.70
N GLU A 173 -5.01 -16.74 -1.86
CA GLU A 173 -4.65 -18.07 -1.35
C GLU A 173 -4.45 -19.10 -2.48
N THR A 174 -5.14 -18.95 -3.61
CA THR A 174 -4.97 -19.86 -4.75
C THR A 174 -3.59 -19.69 -5.39
N PHE A 175 -3.16 -18.44 -5.56
CA PHE A 175 -1.83 -18.12 -6.07
C PHE A 175 -0.72 -18.60 -5.11
N LEU A 176 -0.90 -18.39 -3.79
CA LEU A 176 0.11 -18.76 -2.79
C LEU A 176 0.31 -20.28 -2.65
N GLN A 177 -0.71 -21.07 -2.97
CA GLN A 177 -0.70 -22.53 -2.85
C GLN A 177 -0.51 -23.23 -4.20
N ASP A 178 -0.24 -22.48 -5.28
CA ASP A 178 -0.10 -23.04 -6.62
C ASP A 178 1.21 -23.84 -6.75
N GLU A 179 1.07 -25.17 -6.88
CA GLU A 179 2.21 -26.10 -7.00
C GLU A 179 3.10 -25.82 -8.23
N ARG A 180 2.62 -25.07 -9.22
CA ARG A 180 3.46 -24.66 -10.37
C ARG A 180 4.56 -23.68 -9.97
N PHE A 181 4.42 -23.02 -8.82
CA PHE A 181 5.34 -22.00 -8.32
C PHE A 181 6.09 -22.42 -7.05
N SER A 182 5.88 -23.65 -6.57
CA SER A 182 6.62 -24.18 -5.43
C SER A 182 8.08 -24.49 -5.79
N GLU A 183 8.95 -24.50 -4.78
CA GLU A 183 10.28 -25.08 -4.98
C GLU A 183 10.14 -26.57 -5.30
N ILE A 184 10.87 -27.02 -6.32
CA ILE A 184 10.95 -28.45 -6.62
C ILE A 184 11.71 -29.11 -5.49
N THR A 185 10.98 -29.75 -4.58
CA THR A 185 11.56 -30.66 -3.58
C THR A 185 11.87 -31.98 -4.27
N THR A 186 12.98 -32.05 -5.00
CA THR A 186 13.52 -33.35 -5.43
C THR A 186 13.99 -34.14 -4.20
N PRO A 187 13.60 -35.42 -4.04
CA PRO A 187 14.31 -36.36 -3.16
C PRO A 187 15.73 -36.63 -3.66
#